data_AF-A0AAW7W3W0-F1
#
_entry.id   AF-A0AAW7W3W0-F1
#
_cell.length_a   1.000
_cell.length_b   1.000
_cell.length_c   1.000
_cell.angle_alpha   90.00
_cell.angle_beta   90.00
_cell.angle_gamma   90.00
#
_symmetry.space_group_name_H-M   'P 1'
#
loop_
_entity.id
_entity.type
_entity.pdbx_description
1 polymer ?
#
loop_
_entity_poly.entity_id
_entity_poly.type
_entity_poly.pdbx_seq_one_letter_code
_entity_poly.pdbx_strand_id
1 'polypeptide(L)'
;MEKKIVYRIFTIADYESEALYFREMHAEGWKLRKVSYSILLFVVKYTFEKCQPEQVSYQLDFYPMEKSERSSYLQLFKDCGWEHITDFNSFSYFRKAHSEIESDAEFEIYNDATGKLAMVNRILRLRLVPVLLLLAIHIPFLLKLLNRSNAYGLWSFLAVGLDVFWSLILLLIVAYISWKLWHKKKELSDL
;
A
#
# COMPACT_ATOMS: atom_id res chain seq x y z
N MET A 1 -22.52 -8.49 -16.05
CA MET A 1 -21.08 -8.17 -16.17
C MET A 1 -20.31 -9.20 -15.36
N GLU A 2 -19.41 -9.92 -16.00
CA GLU A 2 -18.58 -10.94 -15.36
C GLU A 2 -17.59 -10.31 -14.38
N LYS A 3 -17.38 -10.95 -13.22
CA LYS A 3 -16.51 -10.46 -12.14
C LYS A 3 -15.46 -11.50 -11.80
N LYS A 4 -14.22 -11.06 -11.61
CA LYS A 4 -13.10 -11.89 -11.15
C LYS A 4 -12.63 -11.38 -9.79
N ILE A 5 -12.47 -12.28 -8.83
CA ILE A 5 -11.96 -11.96 -7.49
C ILE A 5 -10.60 -12.60 -7.34
N VAL A 6 -9.60 -11.80 -6.94
CA VAL A 6 -8.25 -12.27 -6.67
C VAL A 6 -7.83 -11.81 -5.28
N TYR A 7 -7.18 -12.69 -4.54
CA TYR A 7 -6.58 -12.40 -3.25
C TYR A 7 -5.07 -12.32 -3.43
N ARG A 8 -4.47 -11.19 -3.03
CA ARG A 8 -3.01 -10.99 -3.13
C ARG A 8 -2.52 -10.12 -1.98
N ILE A 9 -1.27 -10.28 -1.61
CA ILE A 9 -0.62 -9.50 -0.56
C ILE A 9 0.36 -8.56 -1.25
N PHE A 10 0.11 -7.26 -1.11
CA PHE A 10 1.05 -6.19 -1.40
C PHE A 10 1.21 -5.37 -0.13
N THR A 11 2.45 -5.05 0.23
CA THR A 11 2.73 -4.13 1.32
C THR A 11 2.58 -2.68 0.84
N ILE A 12 2.58 -1.75 1.79
CA ILE A 12 2.56 -0.31 1.48
C ILE A 12 3.77 0.17 0.66
N ALA A 13 4.86 -0.60 0.62
CA ALA A 13 6.03 -0.31 -0.20
C ALA A 13 5.95 -0.90 -1.61
N ASP A 14 4.94 -1.71 -1.90
CA ASP A 14 4.78 -2.42 -3.17
C ASP A 14 3.83 -1.70 -4.14
N TYR A 15 3.51 -0.44 -3.89
CA TYR A 15 2.51 0.32 -4.65
C TYR A 15 2.79 0.36 -6.17
N GLU A 16 4.06 0.43 -6.59
CA GLU A 16 4.43 0.36 -8.00
C GLU A 16 4.20 -1.04 -8.59
N SER A 17 4.58 -2.08 -7.85
CA SER A 17 4.37 -3.48 -8.26
C SER A 17 2.88 -3.84 -8.29
N GLU A 18 2.10 -3.28 -7.36
CA GLU A 18 0.63 -3.41 -7.32
C GLU A 18 -0.02 -2.71 -8.53
N ALA A 19 0.44 -1.51 -8.87
CA ALA A 19 -0.02 -0.79 -10.06
C ALA A 19 0.32 -1.54 -11.36
N LEU A 20 1.54 -2.06 -11.49
CA LEU A 20 1.96 -2.89 -12.63
C LEU A 20 1.08 -4.12 -12.80
N TYR A 21 0.77 -4.81 -11.71
CA TYR A 21 -0.13 -5.96 -11.73
C TYR A 21 -1.54 -5.59 -12.26
N PHE A 22 -2.07 -4.40 -11.93
CA PHE A 22 -3.35 -3.97 -12.49
C PHE A 22 -3.28 -3.63 -13.98
N ARG A 23 -2.16 -3.06 -14.44
CA ARG A 23 -1.91 -2.85 -15.87
C ARG A 23 -1.92 -4.16 -16.64
N GLU A 24 -1.21 -5.18 -16.14
CA GLU A 24 -1.19 -6.53 -16.73
C GLU A 24 -2.60 -7.14 -16.78
N MET A 25 -3.35 -7.07 -15.68
CA MET A 25 -4.72 -7.57 -15.63
C MET A 25 -5.65 -6.85 -16.61
N HIS A 26 -5.51 -5.53 -16.78
CA HIS A 26 -6.32 -4.78 -17.74
C HIS A 26 -5.98 -5.15 -19.19
N ALA A 27 -4.70 -5.40 -19.50
CA ALA A 27 -4.30 -5.92 -20.80
C ALA A 27 -4.88 -7.33 -21.09
N GLU A 28 -5.22 -8.11 -20.06
CA GLU A 28 -5.97 -9.37 -20.19
C GLU A 28 -7.51 -9.19 -20.25
N GLY A 29 -7.98 -7.94 -20.27
CA GLY A 29 -9.39 -7.58 -20.26
C GLY A 29 -10.05 -7.68 -18.88
N TRP A 30 -9.29 -7.44 -17.80
CA TRP A 30 -9.79 -7.37 -16.43
C TRP A 30 -9.47 -6.01 -15.80
N LYS A 31 -10.44 -5.09 -15.81
CA LYS A 31 -10.29 -3.78 -15.17
C LYS A 31 -10.52 -3.85 -13.67
N LEU A 32 -9.65 -3.23 -12.89
CA LEU A 32 -9.85 -3.10 -11.45
C LEU A 32 -11.11 -2.26 -11.17
N ARG A 33 -11.95 -2.74 -10.25
CA ARG A 33 -13.19 -2.06 -9.83
C ARG A 33 -13.22 -1.72 -8.35
N LYS A 34 -12.71 -2.62 -7.50
CA LYS A 34 -12.73 -2.42 -6.04
C LYS A 34 -11.58 -3.13 -5.37
N VAL A 35 -11.03 -2.47 -4.36
CA VAL A 35 -10.07 -3.04 -3.41
C VAL A 35 -10.71 -3.07 -2.03
N SER A 36 -10.55 -4.16 -1.29
CA SER A 36 -11.09 -4.30 0.07
C SER A 36 -10.25 -5.26 0.89
N TYR A 37 -10.25 -5.10 2.21
CA TYR A 37 -9.60 -6.06 3.10
C TYR A 37 -10.55 -7.22 3.41
N SER A 38 -10.07 -8.46 3.26
CA SER A 38 -10.80 -9.64 3.72
C SER A 38 -10.36 -9.98 5.13
N ILE A 39 -11.22 -9.67 6.11
CA ILE A 39 -10.95 -9.96 7.54
C ILE A 39 -10.77 -11.47 7.76
N LEU A 40 -11.56 -12.30 7.07
CA LEU A 40 -11.50 -13.76 7.21
C LEU A 40 -10.14 -14.36 6.80
N LEU A 41 -9.55 -13.83 5.71
CA LEU A 41 -8.30 -14.35 5.16
C LEU A 41 -7.09 -13.50 5.57
N PHE A 42 -7.31 -12.37 6.23
CA PHE A 42 -6.31 -11.36 6.55
C PHE A 42 -5.50 -10.87 5.33
N VAL A 43 -6.10 -10.90 4.13
CA VAL A 43 -5.45 -10.50 2.87
C VAL A 43 -6.27 -9.47 2.10
N VAL A 44 -5.63 -8.79 1.15
CA VAL A 44 -6.31 -7.83 0.26
C VAL A 44 -7.06 -8.59 -0.83
N LYS A 45 -8.32 -8.20 -1.02
CA LYS A 45 -9.24 -8.69 -2.03
C LYS A 45 -9.38 -7.64 -3.15
N TYR A 46 -8.97 -8.04 -4.34
CA TYR A 46 -9.14 -7.29 -5.58
C TYR A 46 -10.35 -7.82 -6.33
N THR A 47 -11.26 -6.92 -6.69
CA THR A 47 -12.42 -7.23 -7.53
C THR A 47 -12.26 -6.56 -8.88
N PHE A 48 -12.24 -7.38 -9.92
CA PHE A 48 -12.12 -6.98 -11.32
C PHE A 48 -13.43 -7.19 -12.04
N GLU A 49 -13.63 -6.43 -13.11
CA GLU A 49 -14.73 -6.59 -14.06
C GLU A 49 -14.17 -6.88 -15.45
N LYS A 50 -14.88 -7.69 -16.22
CA LYS A 50 -14.50 -7.95 -17.61
C LYS A 50 -14.62 -6.65 -18.42
N CYS A 51 -13.59 -6.35 -19.20
CA CYS A 51 -13.54 -5.24 -20.15
C CYS A 51 -12.88 -5.69 -21.45
N GLN A 52 -12.88 -4.82 -22.46
CA GLN A 52 -12.03 -5.01 -23.62
C GLN A 52 -10.56 -4.85 -23.19
N PRO A 53 -9.67 -5.74 -23.63
CA PRO A 53 -8.23 -5.56 -23.48
C PRO A 53 -7.79 -4.18 -23.95
N GLU A 54 -7.14 -3.42 -23.08
CA GLU A 54 -6.69 -2.06 -23.35
C GLU A 54 -5.38 -1.77 -22.62
N GLN A 55 -4.52 -0.96 -23.25
CA GLN A 55 -3.31 -0.45 -22.61
C GLN A 55 -3.68 0.73 -21.72
N VAL A 56 -3.56 0.52 -20.41
CA VAL A 56 -3.97 1.49 -19.39
C VAL A 56 -2.87 1.61 -18.36
N SER A 57 -2.55 2.85 -18.00
CA SER A 57 -1.65 3.14 -16.89
C SER A 57 -2.42 3.19 -15.59
N TYR A 58 -1.91 2.46 -14.59
CA TYR A 58 -2.41 2.50 -13.22
C TYR A 58 -1.39 3.21 -12.35
N GLN A 59 -1.86 4.07 -11.45
CA GLN A 59 -1.02 4.71 -10.45
C GLN A 59 -1.73 4.82 -9.11
N LEU A 60 -0.94 4.70 -8.05
CA LEU A 60 -1.40 4.76 -6.67
C LEU A 60 -0.74 5.97 -6.02
N ASP A 61 -1.55 6.94 -5.58
CA ASP A 61 -1.05 8.10 -4.85
C ASP A 61 -1.35 7.96 -3.36
N PHE A 62 -0.32 8.19 -2.53
CA PHE A 62 -0.43 8.17 -1.07
C PHE A 62 -0.65 9.58 -0.55
N TYR A 63 -1.91 9.98 -0.46
CA TYR A 63 -2.29 11.27 0.11
C TYR A 63 -3.44 11.11 1.12
N PRO A 64 -3.13 10.93 2.42
CA PRO A 64 -4.13 10.88 3.48
C PRO A 64 -4.70 12.29 3.71
N MET A 65 -5.69 12.65 2.90
CA MET A 65 -6.34 13.96 2.94
C MET A 65 -7.48 14.04 3.96
N GLU A 66 -7.77 15.28 4.35
CA GLU A 66 -9.04 15.64 4.96
C GLU A 66 -10.20 15.51 3.95
N LYS A 67 -11.40 15.24 4.47
CA LYS A 67 -12.59 15.05 3.63
C LYS A 67 -12.96 16.30 2.84
N SER A 68 -12.66 17.49 3.37
CA SER A 68 -12.92 18.81 2.77
C SER A 68 -12.14 19.04 1.47
N GLU A 69 -10.90 18.56 1.39
CA GLU A 69 -10.00 18.79 0.25
C GLU A 69 -10.19 17.75 -0.87
N ARG A 70 -10.92 16.68 -0.58
CA ARG A 70 -11.03 15.50 -1.43
C ARG A 70 -11.65 15.80 -2.79
N SER A 71 -12.69 16.62 -2.86
CA SER A 71 -13.34 16.96 -4.13
C SER A 71 -12.39 17.72 -5.05
N SER A 72 -11.71 18.74 -4.54
CA SER A 72 -10.73 19.53 -5.29
C SER A 72 -9.55 18.69 -5.77
N TYR A 73 -9.06 17.78 -4.92
CA TYR A 73 -8.00 16.84 -5.31
C TYR A 73 -8.45 15.92 -6.44
N LEU A 74 -9.60 15.25 -6.32
CA LEU A 74 -10.07 14.34 -7.37
C LEU A 74 -10.38 15.07 -8.67
N GLN A 75 -10.83 16.33 -8.59
CA GLN A 75 -11.05 17.18 -9.75
C GLN A 75 -9.74 17.48 -10.48
N LEU A 76 -8.67 17.82 -9.76
CA LEU A 76 -7.34 18.03 -10.35
C LEU A 76 -6.88 16.81 -11.18
N PHE A 77 -7.02 15.60 -10.62
CA PHE A 77 -6.68 14.37 -11.34
C PHE A 77 -7.54 14.15 -12.57
N LYS A 78 -8.85 14.39 -12.43
CA LYS A 78 -9.81 14.26 -13.53
C LYS A 78 -9.49 15.23 -14.67
N ASP A 79 -9.12 16.47 -14.36
CA ASP A 79 -8.75 17.49 -15.34
C ASP A 79 -7.46 17.10 -16.10
N CYS A 80 -6.58 16.29 -15.49
CA CYS A 80 -5.41 15.69 -16.12
C CYS A 80 -5.69 14.34 -16.83
N GLY A 81 -6.96 13.93 -16.96
CA GLY A 81 -7.37 12.69 -17.62
C GLY A 81 -7.26 11.43 -16.75
N TRP A 82 -7.00 11.55 -15.44
CA TRP A 82 -6.99 10.40 -14.54
C TRP A 82 -8.40 10.07 -14.02
N GLU A 83 -8.79 8.82 -14.16
CA GLU A 83 -10.01 8.27 -13.57
C GLU A 83 -9.71 7.69 -12.19
N HIS A 84 -10.39 8.20 -11.15
CA HIS A 84 -10.35 7.60 -9.81
C HIS A 84 -11.19 6.33 -9.76
N ILE A 85 -10.62 5.25 -9.22
CA ILE A 85 -11.26 3.94 -9.11
C ILE A 85 -11.80 3.73 -7.70
N THR A 86 -10.92 3.84 -6.70
CA THR A 86 -11.22 3.54 -5.31
C THR A 86 -10.13 4.07 -4.38
N ASP A 87 -10.39 4.03 -3.08
CA ASP A 87 -9.39 4.30 -2.06
C ASP A 87 -9.21 3.07 -1.19
N PHE A 88 -7.96 2.77 -0.88
CA PHE A 88 -7.62 1.67 0.01
C PHE A 88 -6.34 1.99 0.77
N ASN A 89 -6.36 1.78 2.09
CA ASN A 89 -5.19 1.98 2.95
C ASN A 89 -4.49 3.36 2.79
N SER A 90 -5.29 4.42 2.61
CA SER A 90 -4.85 5.80 2.35
C SER A 90 -4.14 6.03 1.00
N PHE A 91 -4.23 5.07 0.08
CA PHE A 91 -3.94 5.29 -1.33
C PHE A 91 -5.22 5.59 -2.11
N SER A 92 -5.11 6.52 -3.05
CA SER A 92 -6.08 6.74 -4.12
C SER A 92 -5.61 5.98 -5.36
N TYR A 93 -6.47 5.13 -5.91
CA TYR A 93 -6.16 4.29 -7.06
C TYR A 93 -6.67 4.99 -8.32
N PHE A 94 -5.78 5.27 -9.26
CA PHE A 94 -6.11 5.95 -10.50
C PHE A 94 -5.77 5.08 -11.72
N ARG A 95 -6.48 5.34 -12.81
CA ARG A 95 -6.12 4.83 -14.13
C ARG A 95 -6.26 5.90 -15.21
N LYS A 96 -5.46 5.78 -16.28
CA LYS A 96 -5.54 6.62 -17.47
C LYS A 96 -5.30 5.77 -18.72
N ALA A 97 -6.16 5.89 -19.73
CA ALA A 97 -6.03 5.13 -20.97
C ALA A 97 -4.86 5.68 -21.79
N HIS A 98 -4.09 4.80 -22.46
CA HIS A 98 -2.95 5.25 -23.27
C HIS A 98 -3.37 6.12 -24.46
N SER A 99 -4.59 5.96 -24.96
CA SER A 99 -5.15 6.81 -26.03
C SER A 99 -5.38 8.27 -25.61
N GLU A 100 -5.45 8.54 -24.31
CA GLU A 100 -5.66 9.88 -23.74
C GLU A 100 -4.34 10.52 -23.28
N ILE A 101 -3.20 9.94 -23.66
CA ILE A 101 -1.87 10.36 -23.23
C ILE A 101 -1.17 11.00 -24.43
N GLU A 102 -1.00 12.32 -24.37
CA GLU A 102 -0.38 13.10 -25.46
C GLU A 102 1.15 13.14 -25.36
N SER A 103 1.73 12.88 -24.18
CA SER A 103 3.18 12.89 -23.96
C SER A 103 3.61 11.90 -22.88
N ASP A 104 4.89 11.52 -22.88
CA ASP A 104 5.41 10.56 -21.89
C ASP A 104 5.28 11.07 -20.44
N ALA A 105 5.25 12.40 -20.25
CA ALA A 105 5.03 13.04 -18.96
C ALA A 105 3.58 12.90 -18.46
N GLU A 106 2.64 12.44 -19.26
CA GLU A 106 1.25 12.25 -18.81
C GLU A 106 0.97 10.83 -18.32
N PHE A 107 1.93 9.91 -18.44
CA PHE A 107 1.84 8.55 -17.88
C PHE A 107 1.99 8.53 -16.36
N GLU A 108 2.54 9.59 -15.75
CA GLU A 108 2.79 9.65 -14.32
C GLU A 108 2.12 10.82 -13.60
N ILE A 109 1.63 10.54 -12.39
CA ILE A 109 1.11 11.54 -11.45
C ILE A 109 2.27 12.43 -10.98
N TYR A 110 3.44 11.85 -10.76
CA TYR A 110 4.65 12.54 -10.38
C TYR A 110 5.72 12.33 -11.46
N ASN A 111 5.96 13.35 -12.26
CA ASN A 111 6.96 13.32 -13.34
C ASN A 111 8.36 13.67 -12.87
N ASP A 112 8.49 14.17 -11.64
CA ASP A 112 9.74 14.61 -11.06
C ASP A 112 10.13 13.73 -9.86
N ALA A 113 11.45 13.59 -9.66
CA ALA A 113 11.99 12.85 -8.53
C ALA A 113 11.54 13.45 -7.19
N THR A 114 11.34 14.76 -7.11
CA THR A 114 10.91 15.47 -5.89
C THR A 114 9.51 15.04 -5.46
N GLY A 115 8.54 14.99 -6.38
CA GLY A 115 7.18 14.51 -6.10
C GLY A 115 7.16 13.07 -5.59
N LYS A 116 7.86 12.17 -6.29
CA LYS A 116 7.99 10.76 -5.88
C LYS A 116 8.66 10.63 -4.51
N LEU A 117 9.72 11.39 -4.27
CA LEU A 117 10.44 11.41 -3.00
C LEU A 117 9.58 11.95 -1.85
N ALA A 118 8.76 12.97 -2.10
CA ALA A 118 7.82 13.51 -1.13
C ALA A 118 6.77 12.48 -0.72
N MET A 119 6.24 11.71 -1.68
CA MET A 119 5.31 10.60 -1.42
C MET A 119 5.98 9.52 -0.55
N VAL A 120 7.19 9.06 -0.90
CA VAL A 120 7.95 8.08 -0.11
C VAL A 120 8.19 8.57 1.32
N ASN A 121 8.64 9.83 1.48
CA ASN A 121 8.84 10.44 2.79
C ASN A 121 7.54 10.54 3.60
N ARG A 122 6.40 10.79 2.95
CA ARG A 122 5.09 10.80 3.59
C ARG A 122 4.70 9.42 4.11
N ILE A 123 4.91 8.37 3.31
CA ILE A 123 4.69 6.98 3.74
C ILE A 123 5.56 6.65 4.95
N LEU A 124 6.87 6.95 4.89
CA LEU A 124 7.79 6.73 6.01
C LEU A 124 7.32 7.43 7.28
N ARG A 125 6.96 8.71 7.18
CA ARG A 125 6.52 9.51 8.33
C ARG A 125 5.20 9.03 8.93
N LEU A 126 4.20 8.73 8.09
CA LEU A 126 2.84 8.45 8.56
C LEU A 126 2.59 6.97 8.87
N ARG A 127 3.44 6.05 8.39
CA ARG A 127 3.26 4.61 8.59
C ARG A 127 4.40 4.00 9.40
N LEU A 128 5.65 4.28 9.02
CA LEU A 128 6.79 3.62 9.63
C LEU A 128 7.10 4.17 11.02
N VAL A 129 7.13 5.50 11.19
CA VAL A 129 7.43 6.13 12.50
C VAL A 129 6.44 5.70 13.59
N PRO A 130 5.10 5.73 13.39
CA PRO A 130 4.17 5.26 14.41
C PRO A 130 4.36 3.79 14.79
N VAL A 131 4.61 2.91 13.81
CA VAL A 131 4.84 1.48 14.07
C VAL A 131 6.12 1.26 14.88
N LEU A 132 7.20 1.97 14.57
CA LEU A 132 8.44 1.90 15.32
C LEU A 132 8.27 2.39 16.78
N LEU A 133 7.50 3.45 16.99
CA LEU A 133 7.18 3.92 18.34
C LEU A 133 6.38 2.89 19.15
N LEU A 134 5.37 2.26 18.52
CA LEU A 134 4.59 1.20 19.15
C LEU A 134 5.46 -0.02 19.49
N LEU A 135 6.34 -0.44 18.59
CA LEU A 135 7.31 -1.51 18.84
C LEU A 135 8.26 -1.15 20.00
N ALA A 136 8.76 0.08 20.05
CA ALA A 136 9.65 0.54 21.12
C ALA A 136 8.97 0.52 22.51
N ILE A 137 7.67 0.79 22.59
CA ILE A 137 6.88 0.70 23.83
C ILE A 137 6.60 -0.77 24.18
N HIS A 138 6.32 -1.60 23.18
CA HIS A 138 5.93 -2.99 23.37
C HIS A 138 7.11 -3.89 23.79
N ILE A 139 8.32 -3.64 23.29
CA ILE A 139 9.51 -4.46 23.59
C ILE A 139 9.82 -4.55 25.11
N PRO A 140 9.91 -3.45 25.87
CA PRO A 140 10.13 -3.52 27.32
C PRO A 140 9.03 -4.28 28.08
N PHE A 141 7.77 -4.16 27.63
CA PHE A 141 6.65 -4.87 28.21
C PHE A 141 6.77 -6.39 27.98
N LEU A 142 7.10 -6.78 26.74
CA LEU A 142 7.34 -8.17 26.37
C LEU A 142 8.53 -8.77 27.15
N LEU A 143 9.64 -8.04 27.26
CA LEU A 143 10.82 -8.48 28.04
C LEU A 143 10.49 -8.68 29.53
N LYS A 144 9.66 -7.80 30.11
CA LYS A 144 9.21 -7.93 31.50
C LYS A 144 8.33 -9.15 31.71
N LEU A 145 7.47 -9.48 30.74
CA LEU A 145 6.67 -10.71 30.75
C LEU A 145 7.56 -11.94 30.65
N LEU A 146 8.48 -11.97 29.68
CA LEU A 146 9.40 -13.09 29.49
C LEU A 146 10.26 -13.36 30.75
N ASN A 147 10.72 -12.33 31.45
CA ASN A 147 11.54 -12.49 32.66
C ASN A 147 10.74 -13.01 33.88
N ARG A 148 9.40 -12.93 33.86
CA ARG A 148 8.53 -13.43 34.93
C ARG A 148 8.11 -14.89 34.71
N SER A 149 8.70 -15.58 33.72
CA SER A 149 8.22 -16.85 33.17
C SER A 149 8.14 -18.03 34.11
N ASN A 150 8.87 -18.01 35.22
CA ASN A 150 8.87 -19.10 36.21
C ASN A 150 7.56 -19.24 37.01
N ALA A 151 6.56 -18.37 36.77
CA ALA A 151 5.27 -18.36 37.47
C ALA A 151 4.04 -18.53 36.56
N TYR A 152 4.22 -18.85 35.27
CA TYR A 152 3.11 -18.89 34.32
C TYR A 152 2.42 -20.25 34.25
N GLY A 153 1.09 -20.25 34.29
CA GLY A 153 0.29 -21.39 33.84
C GLY A 153 0.39 -21.56 32.31
N LEU A 154 -0.03 -22.73 31.80
CA LEU A 154 0.02 -23.07 30.38
C LEU A 154 -0.56 -21.99 29.45
N TRP A 155 -1.71 -21.39 29.83
CA TRP A 155 -2.37 -20.35 29.05
C TRP A 155 -1.53 -19.08 28.89
N SER A 156 -0.87 -18.62 29.95
CA SER A 156 0.02 -17.46 29.89
C SER A 156 1.27 -17.74 29.04
N PHE A 157 1.82 -18.96 29.11
CA PHE A 157 2.94 -19.34 28.25
C PHE A 157 2.55 -19.31 26.77
N LEU A 158 1.39 -19.88 26.41
CA LEU A 158 0.88 -19.86 25.04
C LEU A 158 0.60 -18.44 24.54
N ALA A 159 0.03 -17.58 25.40
CA ALA A 159 -0.24 -16.18 25.05
C ALA A 159 1.05 -15.39 24.78
N VAL A 160 2.07 -15.54 25.64
CA VAL A 160 3.38 -14.91 25.44
C VAL A 160 4.07 -15.45 24.18
N GLY A 161 4.00 -16.76 23.94
CA GLY A 161 4.56 -17.37 22.72
C GLY A 161 3.90 -16.83 21.45
N LEU A 162 2.57 -16.68 21.45
CA LEU A 162 1.82 -16.10 20.34
C LEU A 162 2.16 -14.62 20.12
N ASP A 163 2.30 -13.85 21.19
CA ASP A 163 2.72 -12.44 21.13
C ASP A 163 4.10 -12.32 20.47
N VAL A 164 5.10 -13.06 20.96
CA VAL A 164 6.45 -13.12 20.36
C VAL A 164 6.39 -13.47 18.88
N PHE A 165 5.61 -14.49 18.51
CA PHE A 165 5.45 -14.92 17.13
C PHE A 165 4.91 -13.79 16.23
N TRP A 166 3.85 -13.11 16.66
CA TRP A 166 3.29 -11.98 15.90
C TRP A 166 4.22 -10.76 15.87
N SER A 167 4.93 -10.46 16.96
CA SER A 167 5.93 -9.39 17.00
C SER A 167 7.06 -9.64 16.00
N LEU A 168 7.52 -10.89 15.87
CA LEU A 168 8.55 -11.27 14.89
C LEU A 168 8.04 -11.11 13.45
N ILE A 169 6.82 -11.55 13.16
CA ILE A 169 6.21 -11.33 11.84
C ILE A 169 6.12 -9.83 11.53
N LEU A 170 5.64 -9.03 12.47
CA LEU A 170 5.55 -7.58 12.30
C LEU A 170 6.93 -6.96 12.05
N LEU A 171 7.96 -7.40 12.79
CA LEU A 171 9.33 -6.92 12.62
C LEU A 171 9.86 -7.23 11.21
N LEU A 172 9.62 -8.43 10.68
CA LEU A 172 10.02 -8.82 9.33
C LEU A 172 9.32 -7.96 8.26
N ILE A 173 8.02 -7.71 8.41
CA ILE A 173 7.25 -6.85 7.51
C ILE A 173 7.80 -5.42 7.55
N VAL A 174 8.04 -4.88 8.74
CA VAL A 174 8.61 -3.55 8.94
C VAL A 174 10.00 -3.44 8.34
N ALA A 175 10.86 -4.45 8.54
CA ALA A 175 12.19 -4.50 7.94
C ALA A 175 12.13 -4.51 6.41
N TYR A 176 11.25 -5.33 5.82
CA TYR A 176 11.04 -5.38 4.38
C TYR A 176 10.59 -4.03 3.80
N ILE A 177 9.56 -3.43 4.39
CA ILE A 177 9.03 -2.12 3.98
C ILE A 177 10.12 -1.05 4.11
N SER A 178 10.85 -1.04 5.24
CA SER A 178 11.92 -0.06 5.49
C SER A 178 13.02 -0.17 4.45
N TRP A 179 13.48 -1.40 4.17
CA TRP A 179 14.51 -1.67 3.18
C TRP A 179 14.09 -1.22 1.78
N LYS A 180 12.88 -1.58 1.35
CA LYS A 180 12.36 -1.23 0.02
C LYS A 180 12.20 0.29 -0.16
N LEU A 181 11.60 0.97 0.82
CA LEU A 181 11.44 2.43 0.78
C LEU A 181 12.78 3.16 0.88
N TRP A 182 13.75 2.63 1.64
CA TRP A 182 15.09 3.22 1.72
C TRP A 182 15.83 3.11 0.38
N HIS A 183 15.77 1.96 -0.29
CA HIS A 183 16.33 1.79 -1.63
C HIS A 183 15.69 2.77 -2.62
N LYS A 184 14.34 2.86 -2.63
CA LYS A 184 13.61 3.78 -3.49
C LYS A 184 13.98 5.24 -3.22
N LYS A 185 14.12 5.60 -1.95
CA LYS A 185 14.55 6.94 -1.54
C LYS A 185 15.94 7.28 -2.08
N LYS A 186 16.88 6.32 -2.02
CA LYS A 186 18.24 6.50 -2.53
C LYS A 186 18.26 6.66 -4.05
N GLU A 187 17.53 5.80 -4.76
CA GLU A 187 17.37 5.88 -6.22
C GLU A 187 16.83 7.26 -6.65
N LEU A 188 15.84 7.78 -5.93
CA LEU A 188 15.25 9.09 -6.21
C LEU A 188 16.12 10.28 -5.78
N SER A 189 17.05 10.11 -4.84
CA SER A 189 17.96 11.19 -4.40
C SER A 189 19.20 11.32 -5.27
N ASP A 190 19.53 10.27 -6.01
CA ASP A 190 20.70 10.21 -6.89
C ASP A 190 20.37 10.70 -8.33
N LEU A 191 19.09 11.00 -8.60
CA LEU A 191 18.55 11.62 -9.83
C LEU A 191 18.50 13.15 -9.71
#